data_AF-A0A1B6DNT5-F1
#
_entry.id   AF-A0A1B6DNT5-F1
#
_cell.length_a   1.000
_cell.length_b   1.000
_cell.length_c   1.000
_cell.angle_alpha   90.00
_cell.angle_beta   90.00
_cell.angle_gamma   90.00
#
_symmetry.space_group_name_H-M   'P 1'
#
loop_
_entity.id
_entity.type
_entity.pdbx_description
1 polymer ?
#
loop_
_entity_poly.entity_id
_entity_poly.type
_entity_poly.pdbx_seq_one_letter_code
_entity_poly.pdbx_strand_id
1 'polypeptide(L)'
;MFSEKVNQDDTIDTDHFENIQSTNWQTMRFKPPPPNSTIGWRVEFRPCEVQLTDFENAAIVCFVVLLTRVILSYQLNFIIPISKVDENMSKAQKNNALHKELFYFRKDITTQDSPPQATAQCQSAHCGAKCEPIYMPMSVDEIINGKKEEFPGLIPLINSYLSSMDVDADTHCTIQQYLKLIQKRASGEVMNTAAWIRNFVTNHPAYKQDSVINEEINYDLLINAQGIQSGELRCTELLGQCTVSKTQESIPSVYHKIYCTKKD
;
A
#
# COMPACT_ATOMS: atom_id res chain seq x y z
N MET A 1 -5.56 -4.58 31.96
CA MET A 1 -4.31 -4.66 32.74
C MET A 1 -4.41 -5.89 33.64
N PHE A 2 -3.43 -6.78 33.58
CA PHE A 2 -3.40 -8.01 34.40
C PHE A 2 -2.85 -7.71 35.80
N SER A 3 -3.35 -8.37 36.84
CA SER A 3 -2.97 -8.08 38.24
C SER A 3 -1.49 -8.35 38.51
N GLU A 4 -0.92 -9.34 37.83
CA GLU A 4 0.50 -9.75 37.93
C GLU A 4 1.44 -8.70 37.33
N LYS A 5 0.91 -7.78 36.52
CA LYS A 5 1.66 -6.77 35.77
C LYS A 5 1.46 -5.35 36.31
N VAL A 6 0.86 -5.20 37.49
CA VAL A 6 0.63 -3.88 38.10
C VAL A 6 1.94 -3.22 38.52
N ASN A 7 2.84 -3.98 39.14
CA ASN A 7 4.18 -3.49 39.50
C ASN A 7 5.21 -4.06 38.51
N GLN A 8 6.02 -3.20 37.92
CA GLN A 8 7.03 -3.56 36.92
C GLN A 8 8.34 -2.82 37.24
N ASP A 9 9.43 -3.27 36.64
CA ASP A 9 10.70 -2.55 36.67
C ASP A 9 10.82 -1.70 35.40
N ASP A 10 10.53 -0.41 35.51
CA ASP A 10 10.53 0.56 34.40
C ASP A 10 11.90 0.68 33.68
N THR A 11 12.98 0.12 34.24
CA THR A 11 14.30 0.10 33.59
C THR A 11 14.46 -1.01 32.56
N ILE A 12 13.60 -2.04 32.62
CA ILE A 12 13.66 -3.22 31.74
C ILE A 12 12.33 -3.56 31.07
N ASP A 13 11.20 -3.21 31.71
CA ASP A 13 9.85 -3.53 31.26
C ASP A 13 9.20 -2.34 30.54
N THR A 14 8.43 -2.63 29.49
CA THR A 14 7.70 -1.63 28.72
C THR A 14 6.20 -1.91 28.65
N ASP A 15 5.68 -2.88 29.42
CA ASP A 15 4.29 -3.34 29.29
C ASP A 15 3.29 -2.23 29.66
N HIS A 16 3.60 -1.37 30.64
CA HIS A 16 2.75 -0.20 30.96
C HIS A 16 2.65 0.78 29.79
N PHE A 17 3.78 1.08 29.13
CA PHE A 17 3.79 1.89 27.92
C PHE A 17 3.03 1.21 26.78
N GLU A 18 3.28 -0.08 26.54
CA GLU A 18 2.61 -0.84 25.48
C GLU A 18 1.11 -0.97 25.73
N ASN A 19 0.64 -1.01 26.97
CA ASN A 19 -0.79 -0.99 27.28
C ASN A 19 -1.49 0.28 26.79
N ILE A 20 -0.77 1.41 26.70
CA ILE A 20 -1.28 2.64 26.07
C ILE A 20 -1.02 2.62 24.56
N GLN A 21 0.21 2.35 24.14
CA GLN A 21 0.61 2.48 22.74
C GLN A 21 -0.08 1.46 21.83
N SER A 22 -0.23 0.22 22.28
CA SER A 22 -0.85 -0.85 21.51
C SER A 22 -2.36 -0.64 21.31
N THR A 23 -3.00 0.11 22.21
CA THR A 23 -4.43 0.45 22.15
C THR A 23 -4.72 1.81 21.51
N ASN A 24 -3.70 2.51 21.02
CA ASN A 24 -3.86 3.64 20.12
C ASN A 24 -3.77 3.14 18.67
N TRP A 25 -4.92 2.98 18.01
CA TRP A 25 -5.02 2.45 16.66
C TRP A 25 -5.19 3.58 15.64
N GLN A 26 -4.05 4.06 15.14
CA GLN A 26 -3.97 5.07 14.07
C GLN A 26 -3.63 4.41 12.73
N THR A 27 -3.66 5.19 11.65
CA THR A 27 -3.25 4.74 10.28
C THR A 27 -1.76 4.40 10.20
N MET A 28 -0.94 5.00 11.07
CA MET A 28 0.48 4.73 11.21
C MET A 28 0.80 4.52 12.69
N ARG A 29 1.75 3.64 13.00
CA ARG A 29 2.27 3.48 14.37
C ARG A 29 3.79 3.58 14.39
N PHE A 30 4.31 4.51 15.17
CA PHE A 30 5.72 4.59 15.48
C PHE A 30 6.04 3.67 16.66
N LYS A 31 6.92 2.69 16.45
CA LYS A 31 7.21 1.65 17.44
C LYS A 31 8.64 1.83 17.96
N PRO A 32 8.82 2.06 19.27
CA PRO A 32 10.15 2.08 19.85
C PRO A 32 10.82 0.69 19.75
N PRO A 33 12.15 0.65 19.91
CA PRO A 33 12.88 -0.59 20.09
C PRO A 33 12.31 -1.39 21.29
N PRO A 34 12.04 -2.70 21.14
CA PRO A 34 11.73 -3.54 22.29
C PRO A 34 12.92 -3.61 23.25
N PRO A 35 12.70 -3.72 24.57
CA PRO A 35 13.78 -3.91 25.52
C PRO A 35 14.54 -5.22 25.22
N ASN A 36 15.85 -5.20 25.45
CA ASN A 36 16.73 -6.37 25.29
C ASN A 36 16.70 -7.02 23.88
N SER A 37 16.47 -6.21 22.83
CA SER A 37 16.40 -6.67 21.45
C SER A 37 17.35 -5.90 20.54
N THR A 38 17.78 -6.51 19.44
CA THR A 38 18.52 -5.85 18.35
C THR A 38 17.61 -5.09 17.38
N ILE A 39 16.28 -5.18 17.57
CA ILE A 39 15.29 -4.52 16.73
C ILE A 39 15.29 -3.01 17.00
N GLY A 40 15.51 -2.21 15.95
CA GLY A 40 15.49 -0.75 16.03
C GLY A 40 14.09 -0.11 16.01
N TRP A 41 14.07 1.20 15.79
CA TRP A 41 12.85 1.98 15.58
C TRP A 41 12.12 1.52 14.33
N ARG A 42 10.79 1.39 14.42
CA ARG A 42 9.97 0.88 13.32
C ARG A 42 8.77 1.79 13.07
N VAL A 43 8.30 1.76 11.84
CA VAL A 43 7.04 2.37 11.42
C VAL A 43 6.14 1.26 10.90
N GLU A 44 4.91 1.21 11.42
CA GLU A 44 3.88 0.28 10.98
C GLU A 44 2.88 1.01 10.10
N PHE A 45 2.73 0.57 8.85
CA PHE A 45 1.76 1.09 7.88
C PHE A 45 0.48 0.25 7.95
N ARG A 46 -0.63 0.86 8.38
CA ARG A 46 -1.87 0.16 8.76
C ARG A 46 -3.14 0.41 7.91
N PRO A 47 -3.20 1.31 6.91
CA PRO A 47 -4.46 1.62 6.25
C PRO A 47 -4.86 0.64 5.13
N CYS A 48 -4.05 -0.38 4.81
CA CYS A 48 -4.36 -1.31 3.73
C CYS A 48 -5.47 -2.28 4.11
N GLU A 49 -6.55 -2.30 3.33
CA GLU A 49 -7.53 -3.37 3.33
C GLU A 49 -6.88 -4.68 2.86
N VAL A 50 -7.28 -5.82 3.44
CA VAL A 50 -6.86 -7.14 2.97
C VAL A 50 -7.51 -7.45 1.62
N GLN A 51 -6.74 -8.05 0.72
CA GLN A 51 -7.20 -8.43 -0.62
C GLN A 51 -7.50 -9.94 -0.68
N LEU A 52 -8.24 -10.34 -1.72
CA LEU A 52 -8.74 -11.71 -1.83
C LEU A 52 -7.63 -12.74 -2.06
N THR A 53 -6.61 -12.39 -2.83
CA THR A 53 -5.52 -13.30 -3.19
C THR A 53 -4.18 -12.90 -2.57
N ASP A 54 -3.30 -13.88 -2.35
CA ASP A 54 -1.93 -13.65 -1.90
C ASP A 54 -1.14 -12.78 -2.89
N PHE A 55 -1.42 -12.90 -4.19
CA PHE A 55 -0.81 -12.08 -5.23
C PHE A 55 -1.12 -10.58 -5.04
N GLU A 56 -2.38 -10.24 -4.78
CA GLU A 56 -2.78 -8.85 -4.55
C GLU A 56 -2.17 -8.30 -3.25
N ASN A 57 -2.19 -9.09 -2.17
CA ASN A 57 -1.60 -8.70 -0.89
C ASN A 57 -0.08 -8.50 -1.03
N ALA A 58 0.62 -9.40 -1.73
CA ALA A 58 2.03 -9.26 -2.04
C ALA A 58 2.31 -8.01 -2.87
N ALA A 59 1.45 -7.70 -3.86
CA ALA A 59 1.61 -6.50 -4.68
C ALA A 59 1.57 -5.20 -3.83
N ILE A 60 0.62 -5.11 -2.90
CA ILE A 60 0.51 -3.95 -1.99
C ILE A 60 1.71 -3.87 -1.05
N VAL A 61 2.14 -4.99 -0.47
CA VAL A 61 3.31 -5.04 0.42
C VAL A 61 4.58 -4.61 -0.32
N CYS A 62 4.83 -5.18 -1.51
CA CYS A 62 5.96 -4.82 -2.35
C CYS A 62 5.93 -3.34 -2.73
N PHE A 63 4.77 -2.80 -3.09
CA PHE A 63 4.61 -1.39 -3.39
C PHE A 63 4.98 -0.49 -2.20
N VAL A 64 4.47 -0.77 -1.00
CA VAL A 64 4.79 0.01 0.20
C VAL A 64 6.29 -0.07 0.52
N VAL A 65 6.89 -1.26 0.47
CA VAL A 65 8.33 -1.44 0.71
C VAL A 65 9.17 -0.66 -0.32
N LEU A 66 8.87 -0.80 -1.61
CA LEU A 66 9.58 -0.06 -2.66
C LEU A 66 9.39 1.45 -2.52
N LEU A 67 8.18 1.92 -2.22
CA LEU A 67 7.91 3.34 -2.01
C LEU A 67 8.73 3.91 -0.85
N THR A 68 8.84 3.19 0.28
CA THR A 68 9.69 3.64 1.41
C THR A 68 11.17 3.71 1.03
N ARG A 69 11.67 2.75 0.24
CA ARG A 69 13.04 2.78 -0.28
C ARG A 69 13.28 3.96 -1.21
N VAL A 70 12.32 4.27 -2.08
CA VAL A 70 12.36 5.43 -2.97
C VAL A 70 12.39 6.72 -2.15
N ILE A 71 11.50 6.89 -1.18
CA ILE A 71 11.43 8.08 -0.32
C ILE A 71 12.79 8.35 0.34
N LEU A 72 13.42 7.32 0.92
CA LEU A 72 14.70 7.44 1.59
C LEU A 72 15.86 7.66 0.61
N SER A 73 15.92 6.90 -0.48
CA SER A 73 17.03 6.96 -1.44
C SER A 73 17.04 8.27 -2.23
N TYR A 74 15.85 8.82 -2.52
CA TYR A 74 15.69 10.07 -3.27
C TYR A 74 15.51 11.30 -2.37
N GLN A 75 15.52 11.12 -1.04
CA GLN A 75 15.33 12.19 -0.05
C GLN A 75 14.08 13.03 -0.35
N LEU A 76 12.95 12.36 -0.59
CA LEU A 76 11.70 12.97 -1.02
C LEU A 76 10.91 13.53 0.17
N ASN A 77 10.20 14.63 -0.07
CA ASN A 77 9.35 15.29 0.89
C ASN A 77 7.87 15.20 0.47
N PHE A 78 7.07 14.47 1.25
CA PHE A 78 5.63 14.31 1.04
C PHE A 78 4.78 15.11 2.06
N ILE A 79 5.38 16.01 2.84
CA ILE A 79 4.67 16.74 3.90
C ILE A 79 3.61 17.66 3.30
N ILE A 80 2.38 17.52 3.80
CA ILE A 80 1.24 18.41 3.61
C ILE A 80 0.59 18.69 4.98
N PRO A 81 -0.28 19.71 5.12
CA PRO A 81 -0.98 19.96 6.38
C PRO A 81 -1.80 18.75 6.84
N ILE A 82 -1.76 18.43 8.14
CA ILE A 82 -2.49 17.26 8.70
C ILE A 82 -4.00 17.35 8.45
N SER A 83 -4.58 18.56 8.46
CA SER A 83 -6.00 18.77 8.15
C SER A 83 -6.37 18.32 6.73
N LYS A 84 -5.43 18.33 5.78
CA LYS A 84 -5.63 17.81 4.42
C LYS A 84 -5.51 16.29 4.35
N VAL A 85 -4.71 15.69 5.24
CA VAL A 85 -4.70 14.24 5.44
C VAL A 85 -6.05 13.78 6.02
N ASP A 86 -6.59 14.49 7.01
CA ASP A 86 -7.90 14.16 7.59
C ASP A 86 -9.03 14.28 6.56
N GLU A 87 -9.00 15.32 5.72
CA GLU A 87 -9.96 15.47 4.61
C GLU A 87 -9.85 14.31 3.60
N ASN A 88 -8.63 13.90 3.26
CA ASN A 88 -8.38 12.74 2.41
C ASN A 88 -8.94 11.46 3.03
N MET A 89 -8.73 11.23 4.33
CA MET A 89 -9.26 10.06 5.03
C MET A 89 -10.79 10.00 5.00
N SER A 90 -11.46 11.14 5.17
CA SER A 90 -12.92 11.23 5.04
C SER A 90 -13.39 10.92 3.61
N LYS A 91 -12.71 11.46 2.59
CA LYS A 91 -13.03 11.17 1.17
C LYS A 91 -12.80 9.70 0.81
N ALA A 92 -11.76 9.07 1.34
CA ALA A 92 -11.38 7.69 1.03
C ALA A 92 -12.48 6.66 1.38
N GLN A 93 -13.37 6.98 2.33
CA GLN A 93 -14.47 6.12 2.74
C GLN A 93 -15.67 6.14 1.80
N LYS A 94 -15.74 7.10 0.87
CA LYS A 94 -16.89 7.24 -0.02
C LYS A 94 -16.95 6.10 -1.04
N ASN A 95 -18.17 5.75 -1.45
CA ASN A 95 -18.38 4.76 -2.50
C ASN A 95 -17.65 5.18 -3.79
N ASN A 96 -16.83 4.27 -4.31
CA ASN A 96 -16.04 4.48 -5.52
C ASN A 96 -15.05 5.67 -5.44
N ALA A 97 -14.58 6.02 -4.24
CA ALA A 97 -13.64 7.11 -4.02
C ALA A 97 -12.37 7.02 -4.87
N LEU A 98 -11.88 5.79 -5.12
CA LEU A 98 -10.73 5.51 -5.98
C LEU A 98 -10.80 6.24 -7.33
N HIS A 99 -11.99 6.32 -7.93
CA HIS A 99 -12.21 6.88 -9.27
C HIS A 99 -13.00 8.19 -9.28
N LYS A 100 -13.69 8.54 -8.18
CA LYS A 100 -14.57 9.71 -8.12
C LYS A 100 -14.01 10.87 -7.31
N GLU A 101 -13.16 10.60 -6.33
CA GLU A 101 -12.68 11.62 -5.41
C GLU A 101 -11.29 12.11 -5.79
N LEU A 102 -10.99 13.34 -5.38
CA LEU A 102 -9.67 13.94 -5.50
C LEU A 102 -9.07 14.12 -4.11
N PHE A 103 -7.81 13.73 -3.98
CA PHE A 103 -7.05 13.72 -2.75
C PHE A 103 -5.96 14.80 -2.81
N TYR A 104 -5.80 15.55 -1.73
CA TYR A 104 -4.69 16.49 -1.61
C TYR A 104 -3.38 15.74 -1.57
N PHE A 105 -2.52 16.03 -2.53
CA PHE A 105 -1.22 15.39 -2.69
C PHE A 105 -0.16 16.42 -3.02
N ARG A 106 1.07 16.20 -2.54
CA ARG A 106 2.19 17.10 -2.78
C ARG A 106 2.69 16.95 -4.21
N LYS A 107 2.79 18.05 -4.95
CA LYS A 107 3.26 18.05 -6.34
C LYS A 107 4.79 18.12 -6.44
N ASP A 108 5.42 18.97 -5.63
CA ASP A 108 6.87 19.15 -5.62
C ASP A 108 7.48 18.40 -4.44
N ILE A 109 8.03 17.22 -4.74
CA ILE A 109 8.48 16.25 -3.75
C ILE A 109 10.01 16.18 -3.61
N THR A 110 10.77 16.84 -4.48
CA THR A 110 12.23 16.86 -4.36
C THR A 110 12.68 17.86 -3.31
N THR A 111 13.87 17.65 -2.78
CA THR A 111 14.52 18.53 -1.81
C THR A 111 15.86 19.00 -2.36
N GLN A 112 16.51 19.92 -1.66
CA GLN A 112 17.88 20.35 -1.97
C GLN A 112 18.89 19.18 -1.91
N ASP A 113 18.56 18.13 -1.15
CA ASP A 113 19.40 16.94 -0.96
C ASP A 113 19.02 15.81 -1.93
N SER A 114 17.96 15.96 -2.73
CA SER A 114 17.55 14.95 -3.70
C SER A 114 18.63 14.73 -4.78
N PRO A 115 18.95 13.46 -5.11
CA PRO A 115 19.96 13.17 -6.13
C PRO A 115 19.49 13.61 -7.53
N PRO A 116 20.42 13.86 -8.49
CA PRO A 116 20.07 14.31 -9.83
C PRO A 116 19.07 13.42 -10.57
N GLN A 117 19.09 12.11 -10.33
CA GLN A 117 18.13 11.14 -10.88
C GLN A 117 16.69 11.43 -10.42
N ALA A 118 16.49 11.74 -9.14
CA ALA A 118 15.19 12.08 -8.58
C ALA A 118 14.69 13.42 -9.17
N THR A 119 15.59 14.40 -9.25
CA THR A 119 15.29 15.71 -9.86
C THR A 119 14.93 15.55 -11.33
N ALA A 120 15.66 14.76 -12.11
CA ALA A 120 15.37 14.50 -13.52
C ALA A 120 13.97 13.91 -13.73
N GLN A 121 13.55 12.98 -12.87
CA GLN A 121 12.21 12.42 -12.92
C GLN A 121 11.12 13.44 -12.54
N CYS A 122 11.45 14.40 -11.67
CA CYS A 122 10.53 15.43 -11.19
C CYS A 122 10.64 16.77 -11.95
N GLN A 123 11.51 16.88 -12.96
CA GLN A 123 11.81 18.14 -13.69
C GLN A 123 10.56 18.81 -14.25
N SER A 124 9.53 18.03 -14.59
CA SER A 124 8.26 18.55 -15.10
C SER A 124 7.37 19.18 -14.01
N ALA A 125 7.56 18.83 -12.73
CA ALA A 125 6.76 19.31 -11.60
C ALA A 125 7.35 20.57 -10.93
N HIS A 126 8.52 21.02 -11.39
CA HIS A 126 9.24 22.16 -10.81
C HIS A 126 8.56 23.46 -11.22
N CYS A 127 7.58 23.83 -10.42
CA CYS A 127 7.07 25.16 -10.40
C CYS A 127 8.09 26.04 -9.66
N GLY A 128 8.59 27.09 -10.32
CA GLY A 128 9.56 28.02 -9.72
C GLY A 128 9.06 28.59 -8.38
N ALA A 129 9.95 29.30 -7.66
CA ALA A 129 9.84 29.74 -6.26
C ALA A 129 8.59 30.58 -5.83
N LYS A 130 7.51 30.63 -6.63
CA LYS A 130 6.25 31.33 -6.38
C LYS A 130 4.99 30.43 -6.38
N CYS A 131 5.10 29.10 -6.41
CA CYS A 131 3.93 28.23 -6.53
C CYS A 131 3.40 27.70 -5.19
N GLU A 132 2.74 28.59 -4.46
CA GLU A 132 1.72 28.18 -3.50
C GLU A 132 0.43 27.78 -4.25
N PRO A 133 -0.28 26.71 -3.85
CA PRO A 133 0.10 25.73 -2.84
C PRO A 133 1.07 24.65 -3.39
N ILE A 134 1.95 24.13 -2.53
CA ILE A 134 2.88 23.01 -2.82
C ILE A 134 2.18 21.64 -2.96
N TYR A 135 0.87 21.60 -2.73
CA TYR A 135 0.01 20.43 -2.84
C TYR A 135 -1.26 20.79 -3.61
N MET A 136 -1.91 19.79 -4.21
CA MET A 136 -3.14 20.00 -4.97
C MET A 136 -4.02 18.74 -4.98
N PRO A 137 -5.32 18.87 -5.32
CA PRO A 137 -6.17 17.71 -5.53
C PRO A 137 -5.72 16.90 -6.75
N MET A 138 -5.57 15.59 -6.56
CA MET A 138 -5.25 14.62 -7.61
C MET A 138 -6.13 13.38 -7.47
N SER A 139 -6.47 12.74 -8.57
CA SER A 139 -7.09 11.41 -8.54
C SER A 139 -6.05 10.36 -8.08
N VAL A 140 -6.52 9.17 -7.69
CA VAL A 140 -5.58 8.09 -7.36
C VAL A 140 -4.80 7.64 -8.59
N ASP A 141 -5.40 7.69 -9.79
CA ASP A 141 -4.71 7.46 -11.06
C ASP A 141 -3.54 8.44 -11.26
N GLU A 142 -3.78 9.73 -11.05
CA GLU A 142 -2.76 10.77 -11.15
C GLU A 142 -1.64 10.59 -10.12
N ILE A 143 -1.96 10.16 -8.89
CA ILE A 143 -0.96 9.89 -7.84
C ILE A 143 -0.15 8.64 -8.19
N ILE A 144 -0.77 7.58 -8.67
CA ILE A 144 -0.09 6.30 -8.93
C ILE A 144 0.70 6.35 -10.25
N ASN A 145 0.05 6.78 -11.32
CA ASN A 145 0.56 6.75 -12.69
C ASN A 145 1.19 8.07 -13.14
N GLY A 146 0.92 9.16 -12.43
CA GLY A 146 1.45 10.48 -12.72
C GLY A 146 0.41 11.40 -13.34
N LYS A 147 0.69 12.70 -13.21
CA LYS A 147 -0.07 13.79 -13.80
C LYS A 147 0.88 14.62 -14.65
N LYS A 148 0.61 14.66 -15.96
CA LYS A 148 1.50 15.31 -16.93
C LYS A 148 1.86 16.72 -16.47
N GLU A 149 3.16 17.03 -16.46
CA GLU A 149 3.70 18.35 -16.09
C GLU A 149 3.41 18.81 -14.64
N GLU A 150 2.82 17.96 -13.80
CA GLU A 150 2.49 18.34 -12.41
C GLU A 150 3.04 17.35 -11.39
N PHE A 151 3.05 16.06 -11.70
CA PHE A 151 3.52 15.02 -10.79
C PHE A 151 4.01 13.79 -11.54
N PRO A 152 5.21 13.26 -11.25
CA PRO A 152 5.76 12.12 -11.98
C PRO A 152 4.98 10.81 -11.81
N GLY A 153 4.25 10.64 -10.70
CA GLY A 153 3.60 9.38 -10.33
C GLY A 153 4.48 8.52 -9.42
N LEU A 154 3.86 7.83 -8.46
CA LEU A 154 4.58 6.96 -7.51
C LEU A 154 5.19 5.73 -8.20
N ILE A 155 4.49 5.10 -9.14
CA ILE A 155 5.01 3.93 -9.85
C ILE A 155 6.13 4.30 -10.83
N PRO A 156 6.05 5.39 -11.61
CA PRO A 156 7.18 5.89 -12.38
C PRO A 156 8.44 6.16 -11.54
N LEU A 157 8.30 6.72 -10.32
CA LEU A 157 9.43 6.91 -9.39
C LEU A 157 10.04 5.56 -8.95
N ILE A 158 9.20 4.58 -8.62
CA ILE A 158 9.64 3.22 -8.26
C ILE A 158 10.38 2.56 -9.43
N ASN A 159 9.87 2.67 -10.65
CA ASN A 159 10.51 2.10 -11.83
C ASN A 159 11.89 2.73 -12.12
N SER A 160 12.01 4.05 -11.94
CA SER A 160 13.30 4.74 -12.03
C SER A 160 14.29 4.22 -10.99
N TYR A 161 13.83 4.00 -9.75
CA TYR A 161 14.66 3.44 -8.69
C TYR A 161 15.08 1.99 -8.96
N LEU A 162 14.17 1.14 -9.43
CA LEU A 162 14.49 -0.23 -9.80
C LEU A 162 15.48 -0.32 -10.96
N SER A 163 15.48 0.64 -11.88
CA SER A 163 16.40 0.67 -13.02
C SER A 163 17.87 0.91 -12.62
N SER A 164 18.12 1.45 -11.42
CA SER A 164 19.47 1.61 -10.88
C SER A 164 19.88 0.47 -9.95
N MET A 165 19.01 -0.50 -9.69
CA MET A 165 19.29 -1.68 -8.88
C MET A 165 19.66 -2.88 -9.76
N ASP A 166 20.60 -3.68 -9.28
CA ASP A 166 20.90 -4.98 -9.88
C ASP A 166 19.88 -6.02 -9.38
N VAL A 167 18.80 -6.20 -10.14
CA VAL A 167 17.70 -7.13 -9.85
C VAL A 167 17.63 -8.16 -10.97
N ASP A 168 17.52 -9.44 -10.61
CA ASP A 168 17.38 -10.50 -11.61
C ASP A 168 16.08 -10.36 -12.42
N ALA A 169 16.08 -10.90 -13.63
CA ALA A 169 15.00 -10.70 -14.58
C ALA A 169 13.64 -11.25 -14.10
N ASP A 170 13.63 -12.34 -13.33
CA ASP A 170 12.39 -12.99 -12.86
C ASP A 170 11.77 -12.22 -11.70
N THR A 171 12.60 -11.75 -10.75
CA THR A 171 12.19 -10.84 -9.69
C THR A 171 11.69 -9.52 -10.28
N HIS A 172 12.40 -8.94 -11.25
CA HIS A 172 11.97 -7.72 -11.92
C HIS A 172 10.62 -7.93 -12.64
N CYS A 173 10.45 -9.04 -13.36
CA CYS A 173 9.19 -9.36 -14.04
C CYS A 173 8.02 -9.46 -13.05
N THR A 174 8.23 -10.12 -11.91
CA THR A 174 7.22 -10.27 -10.86
C THR A 174 6.86 -8.92 -10.24
N ILE A 175 7.85 -8.09 -9.88
CA ILE A 175 7.61 -6.74 -9.36
C ILE A 175 6.82 -5.90 -10.38
N GLN A 176 7.15 -5.99 -11.67
CA GLN A 176 6.41 -5.28 -12.71
C GLN A 176 4.96 -5.73 -12.83
N GLN A 177 4.67 -7.02 -12.64
CA GLN A 177 3.28 -7.50 -12.59
C GLN A 177 2.51 -6.91 -11.41
N TYR A 178 3.13 -6.88 -10.22
CA TYR A 178 2.54 -6.26 -9.02
C TYR A 178 2.25 -4.77 -9.23
N LEU A 179 3.23 -4.01 -9.72
CA LEU A 179 3.06 -2.59 -9.99
C LEU A 179 1.97 -2.37 -11.04
N LYS A 180 1.95 -3.16 -12.11
CA LYS A 180 0.93 -3.06 -13.17
C LYS A 180 -0.49 -3.32 -12.65
N LEU A 181 -0.68 -4.25 -11.72
CA LEU A 181 -1.98 -4.43 -11.07
C LEU A 181 -2.43 -3.13 -10.37
N ILE A 182 -1.55 -2.49 -9.62
CA ILE A 182 -1.84 -1.23 -8.91
C ILE A 182 -2.12 -0.09 -9.91
N GLN A 183 -1.32 0.03 -10.98
CA GLN A 183 -1.55 1.01 -12.05
C GLN A 183 -2.94 0.86 -12.66
N LYS A 184 -3.32 -0.38 -13.02
CA LYS A 184 -4.61 -0.69 -13.64
C LYS A 184 -5.79 -0.48 -12.72
N ARG A 185 -5.61 -0.75 -11.42
CA ARG A 185 -6.61 -0.42 -10.40
C ARG A 185 -6.78 1.07 -10.25
N ALA A 186 -5.69 1.84 -10.25
CA ALA A 186 -5.77 3.29 -10.15
C ALA A 186 -6.49 3.91 -11.36
N SER A 187 -6.19 3.43 -12.58
CA SER A 187 -6.81 3.91 -13.82
C SER A 187 -8.23 3.42 -14.06
N GLY A 188 -8.67 2.37 -13.35
CA GLY A 188 -9.99 1.77 -13.50
C GLY A 188 -10.09 0.71 -14.60
N GLU A 189 -8.96 0.29 -15.20
CA GLU A 189 -8.91 -0.84 -16.11
C GLU A 189 -9.23 -2.17 -15.40
N VAL A 190 -8.90 -2.27 -14.11
CA VAL A 190 -9.14 -3.43 -13.25
C VAL A 190 -9.89 -2.99 -11.99
N MET A 191 -10.90 -3.75 -11.58
CA MET A 191 -11.69 -3.45 -10.38
C MET A 191 -10.86 -3.60 -9.10
N ASN A 192 -11.17 -2.78 -8.10
CA ASN A 192 -10.82 -3.11 -6.72
C ASN A 192 -11.85 -4.10 -6.13
N THR A 193 -11.44 -4.81 -5.07
CA THR A 193 -12.27 -5.84 -4.41
C THR A 193 -13.66 -5.32 -4.00
N ALA A 194 -13.74 -4.09 -3.49
CA ALA A 194 -15.02 -3.51 -3.08
C ALA A 194 -15.96 -3.25 -4.27
N ALA A 195 -15.42 -2.83 -5.43
CA ALA A 195 -16.18 -2.66 -6.66
C ALA A 195 -16.63 -4.01 -7.22
N TRP A 196 -15.76 -5.02 -7.19
CA TRP A 196 -16.09 -6.38 -7.59
C TRP A 196 -17.22 -6.98 -6.73
N ILE A 197 -17.14 -6.88 -5.40
CA ILE A 197 -18.21 -7.33 -4.47
C ILE A 197 -19.53 -6.65 -4.80
N ARG A 198 -19.52 -5.31 -4.97
CA ARG A 198 -20.74 -4.57 -5.32
C ARG A 198 -21.31 -5.04 -6.65
N ASN A 199 -20.46 -5.16 -7.68
CA ASN A 199 -20.88 -5.63 -9.00
C ASN A 199 -21.47 -7.04 -8.94
N PHE A 200 -20.86 -7.95 -8.18
CA PHE A 200 -21.38 -9.29 -7.96
C PHE A 200 -22.78 -9.25 -7.36
N VAL A 201 -22.95 -8.56 -6.23
CA VAL A 201 -24.24 -8.46 -5.53
C VAL A 201 -25.31 -7.82 -6.41
N THR A 202 -25.00 -6.70 -7.07
CA THR A 202 -26.01 -5.96 -7.86
C THR A 202 -26.51 -6.72 -9.09
N ASN A 203 -25.70 -7.64 -9.62
CA ASN A 203 -26.06 -8.48 -10.76
C ASN A 203 -26.54 -9.88 -10.35
N HIS A 204 -26.61 -10.17 -9.05
CA HIS A 204 -27.05 -11.47 -8.57
C HIS A 204 -28.56 -11.69 -8.86
N PRO A 205 -29.00 -12.83 -9.40
CA PRO A 205 -30.42 -13.07 -9.73
C PRO A 205 -31.37 -12.93 -8.53
N ALA A 206 -30.92 -13.31 -7.34
CA ALA A 206 -31.68 -13.20 -6.10
C ALA A 206 -31.74 -11.76 -5.51
N TYR A 207 -30.98 -10.80 -6.07
CA TYR A 207 -30.93 -9.43 -5.55
C TYR A 207 -32.16 -8.63 -5.97
N LYS A 208 -32.85 -8.04 -4.99
CA LYS A 208 -34.14 -7.36 -5.18
C LYS A 208 -34.03 -5.84 -5.31
N GLN A 209 -32.82 -5.32 -5.52
CA GLN A 209 -32.55 -3.87 -5.56
C GLN A 209 -32.94 -3.14 -4.27
N ASP A 210 -32.90 -3.84 -3.14
CA ASP A 210 -33.33 -3.38 -1.81
C ASP A 210 -32.16 -3.17 -0.84
N SER A 211 -30.91 -3.27 -1.33
CA SER A 211 -29.68 -3.22 -0.52
C SER A 211 -29.56 -4.34 0.52
N VAL A 212 -30.33 -5.42 0.39
CA VAL A 212 -30.26 -6.59 1.27
C VAL A 212 -29.44 -7.70 0.60
N ILE A 213 -28.44 -8.21 1.32
CA ILE A 213 -27.69 -9.41 0.95
C ILE A 213 -28.29 -10.58 1.73
N ASN A 214 -29.01 -11.47 1.03
CA ASN A 214 -29.58 -12.66 1.64
C ASN A 214 -28.55 -13.81 1.69
N GLU A 215 -28.92 -14.93 2.32
CA GLU A 215 -28.03 -16.08 2.50
C GLU A 215 -27.53 -16.68 1.18
N GLU A 216 -28.37 -16.70 0.14
CA GLU A 216 -28.01 -17.20 -1.20
C GLU A 216 -26.94 -16.32 -1.85
N ILE A 217 -27.15 -15.00 -1.90
CA ILE A 217 -26.17 -14.03 -2.43
C ILE A 217 -24.85 -14.14 -1.67
N ASN A 218 -24.90 -14.23 -0.34
CA ASN A 218 -23.71 -14.32 0.48
C ASN A 218 -22.95 -15.64 0.26
N TYR A 219 -23.66 -16.76 0.19
CA TYR A 219 -23.06 -18.06 -0.09
C TYR A 219 -22.37 -18.06 -1.46
N ASP A 220 -23.06 -17.61 -2.50
CA ASP A 220 -22.51 -17.59 -3.86
C ASP A 220 -21.31 -16.64 -3.99
N LEU A 221 -21.34 -15.50 -3.29
CA LEU A 221 -20.21 -14.57 -3.21
C LEU A 221 -18.98 -15.25 -2.59
N LEU A 222 -19.15 -15.95 -1.47
CA LEU A 222 -18.04 -16.62 -0.77
C LEU A 222 -17.48 -17.80 -1.58
N ILE A 223 -18.33 -18.56 -2.26
CA ILE A 223 -17.88 -19.63 -3.17
C ILE A 223 -17.09 -19.06 -4.34
N ASN A 224 -17.55 -17.96 -4.95
CA ASN A 224 -16.80 -17.27 -6.00
C ASN A 224 -15.45 -16.75 -5.48
N ALA A 225 -15.45 -16.14 -4.29
CA ALA A 225 -14.25 -15.64 -3.66
C ALA A 225 -13.23 -16.76 -3.40
N GLN A 226 -13.68 -17.90 -2.88
CA GLN A 226 -12.85 -19.09 -2.67
C GLN A 226 -12.29 -19.62 -3.99
N GLY A 227 -13.12 -19.75 -5.02
CA GLY A 227 -12.67 -20.22 -6.34
C GLY A 227 -11.62 -19.31 -6.97
N ILE A 228 -11.72 -17.99 -6.78
CA ILE A 228 -10.71 -17.03 -7.25
C ILE A 228 -9.42 -17.18 -6.44
N GLN A 229 -9.53 -17.30 -5.12
CA GLN A 229 -8.39 -17.43 -4.21
C GLN A 229 -7.61 -18.73 -4.43
N SER A 230 -8.29 -19.84 -4.73
CA SER A 230 -7.66 -21.14 -5.05
C SER A 230 -7.12 -21.21 -6.48
N GLY A 231 -7.48 -20.26 -7.35
CA GLY A 231 -7.10 -20.24 -8.76
C GLY A 231 -7.97 -21.14 -9.66
N GLU A 232 -9.02 -21.75 -9.12
CA GLU A 232 -9.99 -22.56 -9.87
C GLU A 232 -10.88 -21.69 -10.78
N LEU A 233 -11.20 -20.47 -10.32
CA LEU A 233 -12.00 -19.49 -11.06
C LEU A 233 -11.12 -18.32 -11.51
N ARG A 234 -11.02 -18.12 -12.82
CA ARG A 234 -10.33 -16.94 -13.38
C ARG A 234 -11.25 -15.71 -13.31
N CYS A 235 -10.76 -14.63 -12.70
CA CYS A 235 -11.46 -13.35 -12.66
C CYS A 235 -10.59 -12.22 -13.22
N THR A 236 -10.64 -12.01 -14.54
CA THR A 236 -9.82 -10.99 -15.22
C THR A 236 -10.21 -9.56 -14.84
N GLU A 237 -11.46 -9.35 -14.44
CA GLU A 237 -11.97 -8.04 -14.00
C GLU A 237 -11.35 -7.60 -12.67
N LEU A 238 -11.00 -8.55 -11.79
CA LEU A 238 -10.40 -8.27 -10.48
C LEU A 238 -8.87 -8.36 -10.49
N LEU A 239 -8.33 -9.31 -11.25
CA LEU A 239 -6.92 -9.71 -11.22
C LEU A 239 -6.13 -9.30 -12.48
N GLY A 240 -6.81 -8.90 -13.56
CA GLY A 240 -6.18 -8.68 -14.86
C GLY A 240 -5.82 -9.99 -15.57
N GLN A 241 -4.90 -9.90 -16.55
CA GLN A 241 -4.57 -11.02 -17.45
C GLN A 241 -3.50 -11.98 -16.91
N CYS A 242 -2.67 -11.58 -15.94
CA CYS A 242 -1.56 -12.41 -15.45
C CYS A 242 -1.27 -12.13 -13.98
N THR A 243 -1.39 -13.16 -13.14
CA THR A 243 -1.13 -13.14 -11.69
C THR A 243 -0.11 -14.18 -11.25
N VAL A 244 0.60 -14.81 -12.19
CA VAL A 244 1.58 -15.84 -11.88
C VAL A 244 2.93 -15.19 -11.64
N SER A 245 3.35 -15.18 -10.37
CA SER A 245 4.71 -14.81 -10.00
C SER A 245 5.71 -15.76 -10.68
N LYS A 246 6.84 -15.22 -11.12
CA LYS A 246 7.96 -16.01 -11.65
C LYS A 246 9.05 -16.26 -10.61
N THR A 247 8.91 -15.73 -9.40
CA THR A 247 9.87 -15.98 -8.32
C THR A 247 9.77 -17.41 -7.84
N GLN A 248 10.92 -18.04 -7.59
CA GLN A 248 10.98 -19.35 -6.96
C GLN A 248 10.49 -19.26 -5.51
N GLU A 249 9.85 -20.31 -4.99
CA GLU A 249 9.37 -20.38 -3.60
C GLU A 249 10.51 -20.40 -2.56
N SER A 250 11.76 -20.59 -3.01
CA SER A 250 12.92 -20.61 -2.12
C SER A 250 13.21 -19.23 -1.54
N ILE A 251 13.17 -19.11 -0.22
CA ILE A 251 13.62 -17.91 0.50
C ILE A 251 15.13 -17.71 0.24
N PRO A 252 15.58 -16.53 -0.21
CA PRO A 252 17.01 -16.29 -0.42
C PRO A 252 17.82 -16.54 0.87
N SER A 253 18.99 -17.16 0.72
CA SER A 253 19.90 -17.56 1.83
C SER A 253 20.25 -16.42 2.79
N VAL A 254 20.16 -15.17 2.35
CA VAL A 254 20.34 -13.96 3.16
C VAL A 254 19.29 -13.85 4.28
N TYR A 255 18.06 -14.29 4.05
CA TYR A 255 16.98 -14.29 5.05
C TYR A 255 16.99 -15.53 5.94
N HIS A 256 17.66 -16.62 5.55
CA HIS A 256 17.82 -17.80 6.40
C HIS A 256 18.55 -17.50 7.72
N LYS A 257 19.51 -16.56 7.71
CA LYS A 257 20.21 -16.14 8.94
C LYS A 257 19.32 -15.41 9.96
N ILE A 258 18.21 -14.81 9.51
CA ILE A 258 17.31 -14.04 10.39
C ILE A 258 16.33 -14.96 11.12
N TYR A 259 15.98 -16.12 10.55
CA TYR A 259 15.02 -17.07 11.12
C TYR A 259 15.65 -18.29 11.80
N CYS A 260 16.95 -18.57 11.61
CA CYS A 260 17.62 -19.74 12.19
C CYS A 260 18.39 -19.48 13.51
N THR A 261 18.40 -18.27 14.07
CA THR A 261 19.01 -18.00 15.39
C THR A 261 18.02 -18.26 16.53
N LYS A 262 17.60 -19.52 16.70
CA LYS A 262 17.13 -20.08 17.98
C LYS A 262 16.99 -21.60 17.87
N LYS A 263 18.10 -22.28 18.10
CA LYS A 263 18.18 -23.62 18.72
C LYS A 263 19.67 -23.91 18.93
N ASP A 264 20.15 -23.55 20.11
CA ASP A 264 21.11 -24.31 20.90
C ASP A 264 20.73 -24.09 22.37
#